data_AF-A0A5X6ELB6-F1
#
_entry.id   AF-A0A5X6ELB6-F1
#
_cell.length_a   1.000
_cell.length_b   1.000
_cell.length_c   1.000
_cell.angle_alpha   90.00
_cell.angle_beta   90.00
_cell.angle_gamma   90.00
#
_symmetry.space_group_name_H-M   'P 1'
#
loop_
_entity.id
_entity.type
_entity.pdbx_description
1 polymer ?
#
loop_
_entity_poly.entity_id
_entity_poly.type
_entity_poly.pdbx_seq_one_letter_code
_entity_poly.pdbx_strand_id
1 'polypeptide(L)'
;MLYGFSGVILQGAIVTLELALSSVVLAVLIGLVGAGAKLSQNRVTGLIFEGYTTLIRGVPDLVLMLLIFYGLQIALNVVTDSLGIDQIDIDPMVAGIITLGFIYGAYFTETFRGAFMAVPKGHIEAATAFGFTHGQTFRRIMFPAMMRYALPGIGNNWQVILKATALVSLLGLEDVVKATQLAGKSTWEPFYFAVVCGLIYLVFTTVSNGVLLLLERRYSVGVKRADL
;
A
#
# COMPACT_ATOMS: atom_id res chain seq x y z
N MET A 1 12.95 -2.55 32.33
CA MET A 1 13.19 -2.27 30.90
C MET A 1 12.90 -3.54 30.10
N LEU A 2 11.73 -3.61 29.43
CA LEU A 2 11.26 -4.65 28.47
C LEU A 2 11.54 -6.14 28.77
N TYR A 3 11.93 -6.53 29.99
CA TYR A 3 12.18 -7.92 30.40
C TYR A 3 13.10 -8.72 29.44
N GLY A 4 14.04 -8.06 28.76
CA GLY A 4 14.94 -8.68 27.78
C GLY A 4 14.37 -8.84 26.35
N PHE A 5 13.11 -8.46 26.11
CA PHE A 5 12.44 -8.58 24.81
C PHE A 5 12.76 -7.44 23.82
N SER A 6 13.64 -6.50 24.17
CA SER A 6 13.97 -5.36 23.31
C SER A 6 14.51 -5.79 21.94
N GLY A 7 15.35 -6.82 21.89
CA GLY A 7 15.89 -7.34 20.62
C GLY A 7 14.82 -7.91 19.70
N VAL A 8 13.91 -8.73 20.24
CA VAL A 8 12.81 -9.34 19.47
C VAL A 8 11.83 -8.29 18.96
N ILE A 9 11.52 -7.29 19.79
CA ILE A 9 10.62 -6.19 19.40
C ILE A 9 11.25 -5.32 18.30
N LEU A 10 12.56 -5.04 18.40
CA LEU A 10 13.28 -4.30 17.35
C LEU A 10 13.36 -5.10 16.05
N GLN A 11 13.57 -6.41 16.12
CA GLN A 11 13.54 -7.26 14.93
C GLN A 11 12.15 -7.26 14.28
N GLY A 12 11.09 -7.42 15.08
CA GLY A 12 9.72 -7.31 14.61
C GLY A 12 9.42 -5.94 13.97
N ALA A 13 10.00 -4.86 14.50
CA ALA A 13 9.89 -3.51 13.96
C ALA A 13 10.52 -3.38 12.57
N ILE A 14 11.66 -4.01 12.35
CA ILE A 14 12.31 -4.06 11.04
C ILE A 14 11.43 -4.85 10.06
N VAL A 15 10.97 -6.05 10.46
CA VAL A 15 10.08 -6.91 9.66
C VAL A 15 8.80 -6.16 9.25
N THR A 16 8.18 -5.41 10.17
CA THR A 16 6.99 -4.59 9.87
C THR A 16 7.29 -3.53 8.81
N LEU A 17 8.44 -2.85 8.89
CA LEU A 17 8.83 -1.83 7.91
C LEU A 17 9.17 -2.44 6.55
N GLU A 18 9.89 -3.55 6.52
CA GLU A 18 10.22 -4.28 5.30
C GLU A 18 8.95 -4.74 4.57
N LEU A 19 8.01 -5.32 5.32
CA LEU A 19 6.69 -5.71 4.79
C LEU A 19 5.95 -4.49 4.23
N ALA A 20 5.84 -3.41 5.00
CA ALA A 20 5.09 -2.22 4.59
C ALA A 20 5.69 -1.58 3.32
N LEU A 21 7.01 -1.39 3.29
CA LEU A 21 7.71 -0.78 2.15
C LEU A 21 7.59 -1.63 0.90
N SER A 22 7.82 -2.95 1.01
CA SER A 22 7.75 -3.87 -0.12
C SER A 22 6.32 -3.98 -0.67
N SER A 23 5.33 -4.04 0.22
CA SER A 23 3.91 -4.07 -0.14
C SER A 23 3.49 -2.78 -0.87
N VAL A 24 3.96 -1.62 -0.42
CA VAL A 24 3.63 -0.33 -1.04
C VAL A 24 4.24 -0.19 -2.42
N VAL A 25 5.48 -0.67 -2.62
CA VAL A 25 6.09 -0.70 -3.95
C VAL A 25 5.21 -1.52 -4.91
N LEU A 26 4.80 -2.72 -4.50
CA LEU A 26 3.93 -3.56 -5.31
C LEU A 26 2.55 -2.91 -5.55
N ALA A 27 1.95 -2.34 -4.50
CA ALA A 27 0.66 -1.66 -4.59
C ALA A 27 0.70 -0.45 -5.53
N VAL A 28 1.78 0.33 -5.51
CA VAL A 28 1.99 1.45 -6.43
C VAL A 28 2.13 0.96 -7.87
N LEU A 29 2.88 -0.12 -8.12
CA LEU A 29 3.03 -0.69 -9.45
C LEU A 29 1.67 -1.18 -10.00
N ILE A 30 0.93 -1.95 -9.22
CA ILE A 30 -0.43 -2.41 -9.57
C ILE A 30 -1.35 -1.21 -9.78
N GLY A 31 -1.26 -0.20 -8.90
CA GLY A 31 -2.06 1.02 -8.96
C GLY A 31 -1.83 1.83 -10.23
N LEU A 32 -0.57 1.98 -10.67
CA LEU A 32 -0.24 2.69 -11.90
C LEU A 32 -0.75 1.93 -13.13
N VAL A 33 -0.59 0.60 -13.16
CA VAL A 33 -1.13 -0.25 -14.23
C VAL A 33 -2.65 -0.17 -14.28
N GLY A 34 -3.32 -0.28 -13.12
CA GLY A 34 -4.77 -0.21 -13.03
C GLY A 34 -5.32 1.15 -13.40
N ALA A 35 -4.68 2.23 -12.98
CA ALA A 35 -5.08 3.58 -13.37
C ALA A 35 -4.93 3.79 -14.88
N GLY A 36 -3.81 3.34 -15.46
CA GLY A 36 -3.59 3.36 -16.91
C GLY A 36 -4.65 2.57 -17.67
N ALA A 37 -5.01 1.37 -17.19
CA ALA A 37 -6.05 0.55 -17.81
C ALA A 37 -7.43 1.22 -17.78
N LYS A 38 -7.81 1.82 -16.64
CA LYS A 38 -9.10 2.54 -16.49
C LYS A 38 -9.17 3.85 -17.27
N LEU A 39 -8.02 4.48 -17.57
CA LEU A 39 -7.93 5.69 -18.39
C LEU A 39 -7.75 5.39 -19.89
N SER A 40 -7.47 4.14 -20.25
CA SER A 40 -7.28 3.73 -21.64
C SER A 40 -8.60 3.74 -22.43
N GLN A 41 -8.51 3.85 -23.76
CA GLN A 41 -9.69 3.75 -24.62
C GLN A 41 -10.28 2.33 -24.70
N ASN A 42 -9.53 1.31 -24.24
CA ASN A 42 -9.98 -0.07 -24.28
C ASN A 42 -10.98 -0.34 -23.14
N ARG A 43 -12.26 -0.45 -23.51
CA ARG A 43 -13.36 -0.69 -22.58
C ARG A 43 -13.23 -1.98 -21.80
N VAL A 44 -12.63 -3.02 -22.38
CA VAL A 44 -12.49 -4.34 -21.72
C VAL A 44 -11.54 -4.24 -20.53
N THR A 45 -10.34 -3.68 -20.74
CA THR A 45 -9.36 -3.51 -19.66
C THR A 45 -9.87 -2.54 -18.60
N GLY A 46 -10.57 -1.48 -18.99
CA GLY A 46 -11.22 -0.57 -18.06
C GLY A 46 -12.24 -1.28 -17.17
N LEU A 47 -13.10 -2.10 -17.76
CA LEU A 47 -14.14 -2.85 -17.04
C LEU A 47 -13.55 -3.92 -16.08
N ILE A 48 -12.50 -4.63 -16.49
CA ILE A 48 -11.81 -5.60 -15.63
C ILE A 48 -11.25 -4.90 -14.38
N PHE A 49 -10.52 -3.80 -14.55
CA PHE A 49 -9.97 -3.06 -13.42
C PHE A 49 -11.04 -2.33 -12.61
N GLU A 50 -12.15 -1.93 -13.22
CA GLU A 50 -13.31 -1.41 -12.50
C GLU A 50 -13.93 -2.48 -11.59
N GLY A 51 -14.16 -3.69 -12.10
CA GLY A 51 -14.61 -4.82 -11.29
C GLY A 51 -13.65 -5.16 -10.15
N TYR A 52 -12.35 -5.27 -10.45
CA TYR A 52 -11.30 -5.48 -9.43
C TYR A 52 -11.32 -4.40 -8.35
N THR A 53 -11.26 -3.12 -8.72
CA THR A 53 -11.26 -2.02 -7.74
C THR A 53 -12.55 -1.95 -6.92
N THR A 54 -13.69 -2.26 -7.52
CA THR A 54 -15.00 -2.23 -6.85
C THR A 54 -15.12 -3.37 -5.85
N LEU A 55 -14.70 -4.59 -6.23
CA LEU A 55 -14.74 -5.76 -5.35
C LEU A 55 -13.81 -5.55 -4.15
N ILE A 56 -12.54 -5.18 -4.41
CA ILE A 56 -11.55 -5.05 -3.35
C ILE A 56 -11.91 -3.94 -2.36
N ARG A 57 -12.42 -2.80 -2.85
CA ARG A 57 -12.82 -1.69 -1.98
C ARG A 57 -14.20 -1.88 -1.34
N GLY A 58 -14.96 -2.90 -1.77
CA GLY A 58 -16.29 -3.21 -1.26
C GLY A 58 -16.30 -4.29 -0.17
N VAL A 59 -15.24 -5.09 -0.06
CA VAL A 59 -15.10 -6.18 0.92
C VAL A 59 -14.16 -5.75 2.04
N PRO A 60 -14.41 -6.13 3.31
CA PRO A 60 -13.51 -5.83 4.42
C PRO A 60 -12.08 -6.36 4.18
N ASP A 61 -11.07 -5.52 4.41
CA ASP A 61 -9.66 -5.84 4.17
C ASP A 61 -9.22 -7.14 4.85
N LEU A 62 -9.63 -7.39 6.11
CA LEU A 62 -9.29 -8.61 6.84
C LEU A 62 -9.80 -9.87 6.13
N VAL A 63 -11.01 -9.83 5.59
CA VAL A 63 -11.60 -10.96 4.87
C VAL A 63 -10.81 -11.23 3.60
N LEU A 64 -10.47 -10.18 2.85
CA LEU A 64 -9.64 -10.30 1.64
C LEU A 64 -8.25 -10.83 1.97
N MET A 65 -7.64 -10.39 3.08
CA MET A 65 -6.35 -10.89 3.51
C MET A 65 -6.37 -12.40 3.76
N LEU A 66 -7.37 -12.89 4.49
CA LEU A 66 -7.54 -14.33 4.73
C LEU A 66 -7.78 -15.09 3.43
N LEU A 67 -8.68 -14.59 2.57
CA LEU A 67 -9.00 -15.23 1.30
C LEU A 67 -7.81 -15.30 0.35
N ILE A 68 -7.03 -14.22 0.23
CA ILE A 68 -5.87 -14.19 -0.66
C ILE A 68 -4.73 -15.01 -0.06
N PHE A 69 -4.44 -14.88 1.23
CA PHE A 69 -3.35 -15.61 1.86
C PHE A 69 -3.58 -17.13 1.78
N TYR A 70 -4.73 -17.63 2.24
CA TYR A 70 -5.04 -19.06 2.17
C TYR A 70 -5.35 -19.51 0.74
N GLY A 71 -6.03 -18.68 -0.05
CA GLY A 71 -6.35 -18.98 -1.44
C GLY A 71 -5.10 -19.11 -2.31
N LEU A 72 -4.06 -18.32 -2.06
CA LEU A 72 -2.79 -18.41 -2.77
C LEU A 72 -2.08 -19.73 -2.46
N GLN A 73 -2.04 -20.16 -1.19
CA GLN A 73 -1.47 -21.46 -0.81
C GLN A 73 -2.27 -22.62 -1.43
N ILE A 74 -3.60 -22.57 -1.39
CA ILE A 74 -4.46 -23.60 -1.99
C ILE A 74 -4.24 -23.67 -3.50
N ALA A 75 -4.20 -22.53 -4.18
CA ALA A 75 -3.97 -22.47 -5.62
C ALA A 75 -2.60 -23.05 -5.99
N LEU A 76 -1.55 -22.73 -5.24
CA LEU A 76 -0.23 -23.32 -5.44
C LEU A 76 -0.25 -24.83 -5.23
N ASN A 77 -0.86 -25.31 -4.15
CA ASN A 77 -0.94 -26.74 -3.87
C ASN A 77 -1.64 -27.50 -5.01
N VAL A 78 -2.75 -26.97 -5.54
CA VAL A 78 -3.44 -27.56 -6.70
C VAL A 78 -2.52 -27.62 -7.93
N VAL A 79 -1.74 -26.57 -8.17
CA VAL A 79 -0.78 -26.53 -9.29
C VAL A 79 0.38 -27.50 -9.07
N THR A 80 0.99 -27.55 -7.89
CA THR A 80 2.09 -28.46 -7.58
C THR A 80 1.66 -29.92 -7.63
N ASP A 81 0.47 -30.24 -7.09
CA ASP A 81 -0.11 -31.57 -7.16
C ASP A 81 -0.37 -31.99 -8.61
N SER A 82 -0.87 -31.07 -9.45
CA SER A 82 -1.10 -31.34 -10.88
C SER A 82 0.19 -31.59 -11.67
N LEU A 83 1.32 -31.04 -11.19
CA LEU A 83 2.64 -31.19 -11.78
C LEU A 83 3.43 -32.35 -11.15
N GLY A 84 2.90 -33.00 -10.10
CA GLY A 84 3.58 -34.06 -9.35
C GLY A 84 4.81 -33.58 -8.58
N ILE A 85 4.84 -32.30 -8.18
CA ILE A 85 5.93 -31.66 -7.42
C ILE A 85 5.52 -31.60 -5.94
N ASP A 86 6.49 -31.68 -5.04
CA ASP A 86 6.25 -31.46 -3.61
C ASP A 86 5.61 -30.09 -3.35
N GLN A 87 4.75 -30.03 -2.33
CA GLN A 87 4.02 -28.81 -1.98
C GLN A 87 5.01 -27.69 -1.60
N ILE A 88 4.80 -26.52 -2.20
CA ILE A 88 5.61 -25.33 -1.94
C ILE A 88 4.86 -24.46 -0.94
N ASP A 89 5.38 -24.39 0.29
CA ASP A 89 4.88 -23.46 1.29
C ASP A 89 5.37 -22.05 1.01
N ILE A 90 4.44 -21.11 0.89
CA ILE A 90 4.78 -19.70 0.67
C ILE A 90 5.25 -19.10 1.98
N ASP A 91 6.41 -18.46 1.93
CA ASP A 91 6.91 -17.67 3.05
C ASP A 91 5.88 -16.57 3.47
N PRO A 92 5.55 -16.44 4.77
CA PRO A 92 4.56 -15.47 5.24
C PRO A 92 4.87 -14.02 4.86
N MET A 93 6.14 -13.63 4.73
CA MET A 93 6.52 -12.29 4.26
C MET A 93 6.08 -12.12 2.80
N VAL A 94 6.42 -13.07 1.92
CA VAL A 94 6.07 -13.01 0.50
C VAL A 94 4.56 -13.01 0.31
N ALA A 95 3.84 -13.90 1.00
CA ALA A 95 2.38 -13.94 0.97
C ALA A 95 1.76 -12.63 1.49
N GLY A 96 2.33 -12.05 2.54
CA GLY A 96 1.94 -10.74 3.06
C GLY A 96 2.13 -9.62 2.04
N ILE A 97 3.29 -9.57 1.37
CA ILE A 97 3.62 -8.57 0.34
C ILE A 97 2.63 -8.66 -0.81
N ILE A 98 2.37 -9.86 -1.33
CA ILE A 98 1.43 -10.08 -2.44
C ILE A 98 0.02 -9.68 -2.03
N THR A 99 -0.42 -10.12 -0.85
CA THR A 99 -1.76 -9.85 -0.33
C THR A 99 -2.00 -8.35 -0.14
N LEU A 100 -1.13 -7.67 0.60
CA LEU A 100 -1.24 -6.23 0.84
C LEU A 100 -1.06 -5.45 -0.46
N GLY A 101 -0.09 -5.83 -1.29
CA GLY A 101 0.15 -5.22 -2.61
C GLY A 101 -1.07 -5.30 -3.51
N PHE A 102 -1.74 -6.45 -3.57
CA PHE A 102 -2.94 -6.64 -4.37
C PHE A 102 -4.16 -5.92 -3.82
N ILE A 103 -4.39 -5.93 -2.50
CA ILE A 103 -5.51 -5.20 -1.90
C ILE A 103 -5.31 -3.70 -2.10
N TYR A 104 -4.17 -3.17 -1.65
CA TYR A 104 -3.92 -1.73 -1.70
C TYR A 104 -3.59 -1.21 -3.10
N GLY A 105 -3.22 -2.09 -4.04
CA GLY A 105 -3.14 -1.76 -5.47
C GLY A 105 -4.46 -1.23 -6.04
N ALA A 106 -5.60 -1.70 -5.54
CA ALA A 106 -6.92 -1.18 -5.93
C ALA A 106 -7.14 0.25 -5.42
N TYR A 107 -6.72 0.53 -4.18
CA TYR A 107 -6.81 1.87 -3.59
C TYR A 107 -5.86 2.85 -4.30
N PHE A 108 -4.64 2.42 -4.64
CA PHE A 108 -3.72 3.22 -5.44
C PHE A 108 -4.23 3.45 -6.87
N THR A 109 -4.87 2.46 -7.49
CA THR A 109 -5.51 2.63 -8.81
C THR A 109 -6.46 3.81 -8.82
N GLU A 110 -7.33 3.89 -7.81
CA GLU A 110 -8.32 4.96 -7.70
C GLU A 110 -7.71 6.30 -7.28
N THR A 111 -6.64 6.26 -6.48
CA THR A 111 -5.87 7.45 -6.12
C THR A 111 -5.21 8.07 -7.35
N PHE A 112 -4.51 7.29 -8.16
CA PHE A 112 -3.85 7.78 -9.37
C PHE A 112 -4.86 8.19 -10.44
N ARG A 113 -5.94 7.42 -10.63
CA ARG A 113 -7.02 7.77 -11.57
C ARG A 113 -7.69 9.08 -11.16
N GLY A 114 -8.02 9.23 -9.88
CA GLY A 114 -8.61 10.47 -9.34
C GLY A 114 -7.68 11.66 -9.50
N ALA A 115 -6.39 11.49 -9.19
CA ALA A 115 -5.39 12.53 -9.36
C ALA A 115 -5.21 12.95 -10.83
N PHE A 116 -5.26 12.00 -11.77
CA PHE A 116 -5.20 12.27 -13.20
C PHE A 116 -6.40 13.11 -13.66
N MET A 117 -7.60 12.72 -13.23
CA MET A 117 -8.85 13.43 -13.57
C MET A 117 -8.96 14.82 -12.92
N ALA A 118 -8.27 15.06 -11.82
CA ALA A 118 -8.24 16.36 -11.13
C ALA A 118 -7.41 17.42 -11.88
N VAL A 119 -6.57 17.03 -12.85
CA VAL A 119 -5.77 17.99 -13.62
C VAL A 119 -6.70 18.74 -14.61
N PRO A 120 -6.74 20.09 -14.58
CA PRO A 120 -7.55 20.87 -15.50
C PRO A 120 -7.20 20.60 -16.97
N LYS A 121 -8.22 20.32 -17.79
CA LYS A 121 -8.07 20.04 -19.24
C LYS A 121 -7.36 21.18 -19.99
N GLY A 122 -7.54 22.43 -19.55
CA GLY A 122 -6.88 23.60 -20.12
C GLY A 122 -5.35 23.52 -20.13
N HIS A 123 -4.72 22.79 -19.20
CA HIS A 123 -3.27 22.56 -19.25
C HIS A 123 -2.85 21.69 -20.42
N ILE A 124 -3.66 20.68 -20.75
CA ILE A 124 -3.42 19.76 -21.87
C ILE A 124 -3.69 20.47 -23.20
N GLU A 125 -4.75 21.26 -23.27
CA GLU A 125 -5.10 22.08 -24.44
C GLU A 125 -4.03 23.13 -24.73
N ALA A 126 -3.56 23.86 -23.70
CA ALA A 126 -2.47 24.82 -23.83
C ALA A 126 -1.16 24.16 -24.30
N ALA A 127 -0.81 23.00 -23.73
CA ALA A 127 0.37 22.25 -24.16
C ALA A 127 0.29 21.86 -25.65
N THR A 128 -0.88 21.40 -26.07
CA THR A 128 -1.12 21.00 -27.46
C THR A 128 -1.05 22.20 -28.41
N ALA A 129 -1.60 23.36 -28.00
CA ALA A 129 -1.51 24.62 -28.77
C ALA A 129 -0.06 25.13 -28.90
N PHE A 130 0.80 24.88 -27.91
CA PHE A 130 2.23 25.17 -27.96
C PHE A 130 3.07 24.12 -28.74
N GLY A 131 2.43 23.11 -29.34
CA GLY A 131 3.09 22.10 -30.17
C GLY A 131 3.78 20.97 -29.39
N PHE A 132 3.45 20.78 -28.11
CA PHE A 132 3.97 19.65 -27.35
C PHE A 132 3.39 18.32 -27.85
N THR A 133 4.23 17.30 -27.96
CA THR A 133 3.77 15.92 -28.23
C THR A 133 3.09 15.33 -26.99
N HIS A 134 2.23 14.31 -27.14
CA HIS A 134 1.53 13.69 -26.02
C HIS A 134 2.47 13.20 -24.90
N GLY A 135 3.62 12.64 -25.25
CA GLY A 135 4.64 12.22 -24.27
C GLY A 135 5.28 13.40 -23.54
N GLN A 136 5.52 14.52 -24.23
CA GLN A 136 6.03 15.74 -23.59
C GLN A 136 4.99 16.38 -22.68
N THR A 137 3.74 16.48 -23.13
CA THR A 137 2.60 16.97 -22.32
C THR A 137 2.43 16.12 -21.07
N PHE A 138 2.48 14.79 -21.19
CA PHE A 138 2.42 13.89 -20.04
C PHE A 138 3.57 14.14 -19.07
N ARG A 139 4.83 14.05 -19.54
CA ARG A 139 6.00 14.09 -18.66
C ARG A 139 6.25 15.45 -18.02
N ARG A 140 6.05 16.54 -18.75
CA ARG A 140 6.43 17.90 -18.31
C ARG A 140 5.31 18.68 -17.63
N ILE A 141 4.05 18.36 -17.93
CA ILE A 141 2.90 19.17 -17.49
C ILE A 141 1.98 18.33 -16.62
N MET A 142 1.45 17.24 -17.17
CA MET A 142 0.41 16.45 -16.51
C MET A 142 0.95 15.64 -15.33
N PHE A 143 2.09 14.96 -15.46
CA PHE A 143 2.65 14.14 -14.38
C PHE A 143 3.02 14.95 -13.13
N PRO A 144 3.74 16.09 -13.23
CA PRO A 144 3.99 16.95 -12.08
C PRO A 144 2.71 17.49 -11.42
N ALA A 145 1.73 17.91 -12.23
CA ALA A 145 0.45 18.42 -11.72
C ALA A 145 -0.37 17.32 -11.03
N MET A 146 -0.45 16.13 -11.64
CA MET A 146 -1.11 14.95 -11.09
C MET A 146 -0.47 14.53 -9.76
N MET A 147 0.86 14.54 -9.67
CA MET A 147 1.56 14.12 -8.44
C MET A 147 1.14 14.96 -7.24
N ARG A 148 0.87 16.25 -7.43
CA ARG A 148 0.36 17.11 -6.36
C ARG A 148 -0.99 16.66 -5.82
N TYR A 149 -1.89 16.19 -6.70
CA TYR A 149 -3.19 15.63 -6.28
C TYR A 149 -3.07 14.20 -5.75
N ALA A 150 -2.10 13.43 -6.22
CA ALA A 150 -1.89 12.05 -5.80
C ALA A 150 -1.24 11.95 -4.41
N LEU A 151 -0.33 12.85 -4.05
CA LEU A 151 0.48 12.78 -2.84
C LEU A 151 -0.33 12.63 -1.54
N PRO A 152 -1.40 13.41 -1.28
CA PRO A 152 -2.23 13.22 -0.10
C PRO A 152 -2.86 11.82 -0.04
N GLY A 153 -3.30 11.31 -1.19
CA GLY A 153 -3.87 9.96 -1.30
C GLY A 153 -2.82 8.86 -1.13
N ILE A 154 -1.62 9.04 -1.69
CA ILE A 154 -0.47 8.13 -1.48
C ILE A 154 -0.13 8.08 0.01
N GLY A 155 -0.04 9.23 0.67
CA GLY A 155 0.27 9.33 2.09
C GLY A 155 -0.77 8.65 2.96
N ASN A 156 -2.06 8.82 2.65
CA ASN A 156 -3.13 8.13 3.34
C ASN A 156 -3.04 6.60 3.15
N ASN A 157 -2.89 6.12 1.91
CA ASN A 157 -2.79 4.69 1.63
C ASN A 157 -1.55 4.06 2.29
N TRP A 158 -0.42 4.79 2.32
CA TRP A 158 0.78 4.38 3.06
C TRP A 158 0.49 4.13 4.54
N GLN A 159 -0.18 5.07 5.21
CA GLN A 159 -0.52 4.92 6.64
C GLN A 159 -1.48 3.75 6.88
N VAL A 160 -2.41 3.51 5.97
CA VAL A 160 -3.32 2.38 6.07
C VAL A 160 -2.56 1.06 5.89
N ILE A 161 -1.69 0.94 4.89
CA ILE A 161 -0.87 -0.26 4.68
C ILE A 161 0.03 -0.53 5.90
N LEU A 162 0.69 0.50 6.41
CA LEU A 162 1.54 0.39 7.59
C LEU A 162 0.75 -0.20 8.76
N LYS A 163 -0.48 0.23 9.02
CA LYS A 163 -1.33 -0.34 10.07
C LYS A 163 -1.86 -1.74 9.72
N ALA A 164 -2.15 -2.00 8.45
CA ALA A 164 -2.64 -3.29 7.97
C ALA A 164 -1.60 -4.41 8.10
N THR A 165 -0.30 -4.08 8.15
CA THR A 165 0.76 -5.07 8.46
C THR A 165 0.49 -5.82 9.76
N ALA A 166 -0.14 -5.18 10.75
CA ALA A 166 -0.54 -5.79 12.02
C ALA A 166 -1.49 -6.98 11.83
N LEU A 167 -2.26 -7.01 10.73
CA LEU A 167 -3.19 -8.10 10.43
C LEU A 167 -2.45 -9.29 9.80
N VAL A 168 -1.27 -9.08 9.21
CA VAL A 168 -0.40 -10.15 8.70
C VAL A 168 0.22 -10.96 9.85
N SER A 169 0.35 -10.37 11.05
CA SER A 169 0.77 -11.10 12.25
C SER A 169 -0.18 -12.26 12.61
N LEU A 170 -1.46 -12.13 12.26
CA LEU A 170 -2.47 -13.17 12.45
C LEU A 170 -2.26 -14.35 11.51
N LEU A 171 -1.60 -14.10 10.38
CA LEU A 171 -1.27 -15.08 9.34
C LEU A 171 0.06 -15.79 9.60
N GLY A 172 0.71 -15.52 10.73
CA GLY A 172 1.92 -16.22 11.17
C GLY A 172 3.23 -15.46 10.99
N LEU A 173 3.21 -14.24 10.46
CA LEU A 173 4.42 -13.41 10.38
C LEU A 173 4.86 -12.91 11.75
N GLU A 174 6.16 -13.01 12.05
CA GLU A 174 6.76 -12.53 13.29
C GLU A 174 7.12 -11.03 13.21
N ASP A 175 6.10 -10.19 13.29
CA ASP A 175 6.22 -8.72 13.26
C ASP A 175 6.19 -8.10 14.68
N VAL A 176 6.11 -6.76 14.79
CA VAL A 176 6.00 -6.06 16.10
C VAL A 176 4.82 -6.56 16.92
N VAL A 177 3.67 -6.80 16.27
CA VAL A 177 2.45 -7.23 16.96
C VAL A 177 2.67 -8.61 17.55
N LYS A 178 3.23 -9.53 16.76
CA LYS A 178 3.54 -10.89 17.24
C LYS A 178 4.57 -10.86 18.37
N ALA A 179 5.66 -10.09 18.20
CA ALA A 179 6.73 -9.97 19.19
C ALA A 179 6.22 -9.45 20.53
N THR A 180 5.40 -8.39 20.51
CA THR A 180 4.82 -7.80 21.72
C THR A 180 3.75 -8.70 22.35
N GLN A 181 2.93 -9.39 21.55
CA GLN A 181 1.98 -10.38 22.08
C GLN A 181 2.69 -11.54 22.79
N LEU A 182 3.78 -12.07 22.22
CA LEU A 182 4.56 -13.14 22.84
C LEU A 182 5.24 -12.67 24.14
N ALA A 183 5.82 -11.48 24.13
CA ALA A 183 6.42 -10.89 25.33
C ALA A 183 5.38 -10.66 26.44
N GLY A 184 4.20 -10.13 26.10
CA GLY A 184 3.10 -9.94 27.04
C GLY A 184 2.57 -11.25 27.63
N LYS A 185 2.47 -12.30 26.81
CA LYS A 185 2.09 -13.64 27.29
C LYS A 185 3.16 -14.24 28.22
N SER A 186 4.44 -14.09 27.90
CA SER A 186 5.54 -14.64 28.71
C SER A 186 5.73 -13.93 30.05
N THR A 187 5.38 -12.65 30.12
CA THR A 187 5.56 -11.80 31.31
C THR A 187 4.27 -11.62 32.12
N TRP A 188 3.15 -12.17 31.63
CA TRP A 188 1.80 -11.95 32.18
C TRP A 188 1.34 -10.49 32.17
N GLU A 189 1.94 -9.66 31.32
CA GLU A 189 1.68 -8.22 31.20
C GLU A 189 1.19 -7.82 29.79
N PRO A 190 0.08 -8.39 29.27
CA PRO A 190 -0.36 -8.16 27.89
C PRO A 190 -0.73 -6.70 27.60
N PHE A 191 -1.29 -5.99 28.57
CA PHE A 191 -1.65 -4.58 28.41
C PHE A 191 -0.42 -3.68 28.24
N TYR A 192 0.61 -3.90 29.07
CA TYR A 192 1.86 -3.14 28.98
C TYR A 192 2.51 -3.30 27.59
N PHE A 193 2.60 -4.54 27.08
CA PHE A 193 3.19 -4.79 25.77
C PHE A 193 2.31 -4.32 24.60
N ALA A 194 0.98 -4.27 24.76
CA ALA A 194 0.10 -3.64 23.79
C ALA A 194 0.34 -2.11 23.68
N VAL A 195 0.58 -1.44 24.82
CA VAL A 195 0.97 -0.02 24.83
C VAL A 195 2.32 0.18 24.14
N VAL A 196 3.30 -0.69 24.41
CA VAL A 196 4.61 -0.66 23.72
C VAL A 196 4.44 -0.80 22.20
N CYS A 197 3.62 -1.76 21.76
CA CYS A 197 3.29 -1.94 20.34
C CYS A 197 2.68 -0.67 19.74
N GLY A 198 1.67 -0.10 20.40
CA GLY A 198 1.02 1.14 19.97
C GLY A 198 1.98 2.32 19.84
N LEU A 199 2.91 2.47 20.79
CA LEU A 199 3.94 3.50 20.75
C LEU A 199 4.88 3.33 19.55
N ILE A 200 5.26 2.09 19.21
CA ILE A 200 6.10 1.80 18.03
C ILE A 200 5.37 2.20 16.74
N TYR A 201 4.11 1.79 16.57
CA TYR A 201 3.30 2.21 15.42
C TYR A 201 3.10 3.73 15.36
N LEU A 202 2.97 4.38 16.51
CA LEU A 202 2.87 5.84 16.59
C LEU A 202 4.17 6.52 16.16
N VAL A 203 5.33 5.98 16.54
CA VAL A 203 6.64 6.45 16.06
C VAL A 203 6.72 6.29 14.54
N PHE A 204 6.38 5.12 13.99
CA PHE A 204 6.39 4.90 12.54
C PHE A 204 5.48 5.89 11.81
N THR A 205 4.27 6.10 12.31
CA THR A 205 3.29 7.03 11.72
C THR A 205 3.80 8.47 11.80
N THR A 206 4.38 8.88 12.92
CA THR A 206 4.89 10.25 13.12
C THR A 206 6.06 10.55 12.20
N VAL A 207 7.02 9.62 12.09
CA VAL A 207 8.16 9.73 11.16
C VAL A 207 7.65 9.78 9.71
N SER A 208 6.72 8.89 9.36
CA SER A 208 6.11 8.87 8.02
C SER A 208 5.42 10.19 7.67
N ASN A 209 4.65 10.76 8.60
CA ASN A 209 3.98 12.05 8.41
C ASN A 209 4.98 13.19 8.19
N GLY A 210 6.10 13.20 8.93
CA GLY A 210 7.17 14.17 8.71
C GLY A 210 7.71 14.12 7.28
N VAL A 211 8.00 12.91 6.76
CA VAL A 211 8.48 12.72 5.38
C VAL A 211 7.42 13.14 4.36
N LEU A 212 6.15 12.76 4.56
CA LEU A 212 5.05 13.12 3.66
C LEU A 212 4.84 14.63 3.59
N LEU A 213 4.90 15.34 4.73
CA LEU A 213 4.80 16.80 4.77
C LEU A 213 5.94 17.49 4.02
N LEU A 214 7.16 16.96 4.09
CA LEU A 214 8.30 17.49 3.32
C LEU A 214 8.08 17.29 1.81
N LEU A 215 7.58 16.13 1.40
CA LEU A 215 7.24 15.85 0.01
C LEU A 215 6.10 16.77 -0.47
N GLU A 216 5.02 16.90 0.28
CA GLU A 216 3.90 17.80 -0.05
C GLU A 216 4.35 19.24 -0.21
N ARG A 217 5.23 19.74 0.67
CA ARG A 217 5.80 21.09 0.55
C ARG A 217 6.58 21.27 -0.74
N ARG A 218 7.36 20.28 -1.16
CA ARG A 218 8.13 20.32 -2.42
C ARG A 218 7.24 20.36 -3.67
N TYR A 219 6.14 19.62 -3.68
CA TYR A 219 5.22 19.59 -4.82
C TYR A 219 4.13 20.68 -4.78
N SER A 220 3.96 21.36 -3.65
CA SER A 220 3.03 22.49 -3.50
C SER A 220 3.69 23.86 -3.75
N VAL A 221 4.98 23.90 -4.09
CA VAL A 221 5.67 25.15 -4.44
C VAL A 221 5.03 25.74 -5.71
N GLY A 222 4.42 26.92 -5.59
CA GLY A 222 3.89 27.70 -6.73
C GLY A 222 2.37 27.88 -6.78
N VAL A 223 1.60 27.34 -5.84
CA VAL A 223 0.15 27.56 -5.79
C VAL A 223 -0.26 28.05 -4.40
N LYS A 224 -0.91 29.21 -4.34
CA LYS A 224 -1.54 29.71 -3.10
C LYS A 224 -2.52 28.64 -2.61
N ARG A 225 -2.40 28.22 -1.34
CA ARG A 225 -3.52 27.54 -0.67
C ARG A 225 -4.73 28.46 -0.86
N ALA A 226 -5.77 27.96 -1.51
CA ALA A 226 -7.05 28.64 -1.45
C ALA A 226 -7.51 28.46 0.01
N ASP A 227 -7.39 29.52 0.79
CA ASP A 227 -8.04 29.59 2.10
C ASP A 227 -9.54 29.55 1.82
N LEU A 228 -10.16 28.42 2.17
CA LEU A 228 -11.62 28.25 2.24
C LEU A 228 -12.09 28.67 3.63
#